data_AF-A0A3G3IK53-F1
#
_entry.id   AF-A0A3G3IK53-F1
#
_cell.length_a   1.000
_cell.length_b   1.000
_cell.length_c   1.000
_cell.angle_alpha   90.00
_cell.angle_beta   90.00
_cell.angle_gamma   90.00
#
_symmetry.space_group_name_H-M   'P 1'
#
loop_
_entity.id
_entity.type
_entity.pdbx_description
1 polymer ?
#
loop_
_entity_poly.entity_id
_entity_poly.type
_entity_poly.pdbx_seq_one_letter_code
_entity_poly.pdbx_strand_id
1 'polypeptide(L)'
;MKKNILFLLFLAFSSVTLSDSKFFDKKYDNTQQGTIFLSIERYKDSGLKSFVTTCKTRLECYKKIQWGIKTGKFIYCKKATMIINNRIVWGIDFEHNAVWKARQQRKIWGDEDF
;
A
#
# COMPACT_ATOMS: atom_id res chain seq x y z
N MET A 1 18.31 -43.49 25.96
CA MET A 1 18.66 -42.26 25.20
C MET A 1 18.04 -42.31 23.82
N LYS A 2 17.03 -41.47 23.55
CA LYS A 2 16.54 -41.01 22.22
C LYS A 2 15.09 -40.51 22.36
N LYS A 3 14.93 -39.24 22.74
CA LYS A 3 13.73 -38.45 22.47
C LYS A 3 14.17 -36.99 22.36
N ASN A 4 14.57 -36.57 21.16
CA ASN A 4 14.76 -35.17 20.78
C ASN A 4 14.61 -34.99 19.26
N ILE A 5 13.66 -35.71 18.65
CA ILE A 5 13.31 -35.55 17.23
C ILE A 5 12.05 -34.67 17.06
N LEU A 6 11.40 -34.26 18.16
CA LEU A 6 10.21 -33.41 18.09
C LEU A 6 10.51 -31.90 18.04
N PHE A 7 11.76 -31.49 18.25
CA PHE A 7 12.13 -30.07 18.27
C PHE A 7 12.50 -29.50 16.88
N LEU A 8 12.70 -30.36 15.88
CA LEU A 8 13.08 -29.93 14.52
C LEU A 8 11.88 -29.62 13.61
N LEU A 9 10.65 -29.99 14.02
CA LEU A 9 9.44 -29.65 13.27
C LEU A 9 8.92 -28.23 13.55
N PHE A 10 9.38 -27.58 14.64
CA PHE A 10 8.95 -26.22 14.98
C PHE A 10 9.74 -25.10 14.27
N LEU A 11 10.84 -25.42 13.58
CA LEU A 11 11.65 -24.42 12.88
C LEU A 11 11.32 -24.27 11.38
N ALA A 12 10.36 -25.04 10.86
CA ALA A 12 9.99 -25.01 9.44
C ALA A 12 8.86 -24.02 9.09
N PHE A 13 8.26 -23.33 10.07
CA PHE A 13 7.15 -22.39 9.83
C PHE A 13 7.51 -20.91 10.02
N SER A 14 8.77 -20.56 10.32
CA SER A 14 9.20 -19.16 10.46
C SER A 14 9.69 -18.53 9.15
N SER A 15 9.41 -19.12 8.00
CA SER A 15 9.70 -18.53 6.68
C SER A 15 8.42 -18.37 5.87
N VAL A 16 7.49 -17.53 6.35
CA VAL A 16 6.67 -16.76 5.41
C VAL A 16 7.62 -15.77 4.75
N THR A 17 8.31 -16.26 3.73
CA THR A 17 9.06 -15.45 2.80
C THR A 17 8.09 -14.42 2.25
N LEU A 18 8.49 -13.16 2.36
CA LEU A 18 7.88 -12.02 1.72
C LEU A 18 8.01 -12.20 0.20
N SER A 19 7.20 -13.07 -0.38
CA SER A 19 7.13 -13.31 -1.81
C SER A 19 6.19 -12.26 -2.39
N ASP A 20 6.74 -11.09 -2.71
CA ASP A 20 6.13 -10.15 -3.63
C ASP A 20 7.19 -9.40 -4.47
N SER A 21 8.34 -10.04 -4.71
CA SER A 21 9.43 -9.51 -5.53
C SER A 21 9.28 -9.85 -7.01
N LYS A 22 8.05 -9.84 -7.56
CA LYS A 22 7.79 -9.98 -9.00
C LYS A 22 7.11 -8.75 -9.63
N PHE A 23 7.18 -7.58 -8.99
CA PHE A 23 6.70 -6.32 -9.59
C PHE A 23 7.80 -5.28 -9.86
N PHE A 24 9.06 -5.60 -9.61
CA PHE A 24 10.17 -4.73 -9.96
C PHE A 24 10.73 -5.08 -11.32
N ASP A 25 9.94 -4.74 -12.33
CA ASP A 25 10.42 -4.72 -13.70
C ASP A 25 11.55 -3.68 -13.79
N LYS A 26 12.69 -4.14 -14.30
CA LYS A 26 14.02 -3.48 -14.31
C LYS A 26 14.08 -2.23 -15.21
N LYS A 27 12.93 -1.67 -15.56
CA LYS A 27 12.70 -0.62 -16.57
C LYS A 27 12.54 0.79 -15.98
N TYR A 28 12.67 0.94 -14.67
CA TYR A 28 12.41 2.22 -13.97
C TYR A 28 13.67 2.97 -13.53
N ASP A 29 14.85 2.56 -13.98
CA ASP A 29 16.12 3.05 -13.42
C ASP A 29 16.77 4.22 -14.17
N ASN A 30 16.20 4.74 -15.26
CA ASN A 30 16.75 5.92 -15.91
C ASN A 30 15.72 6.61 -16.78
N THR A 31 15.19 7.76 -16.34
CA THR A 31 14.63 8.79 -17.23
C THR A 31 14.20 9.99 -16.39
N GLN A 32 14.91 11.12 -16.55
CA GLN A 32 14.60 12.50 -16.11
C GLN A 32 13.82 12.66 -14.80
N GLN A 33 14.52 13.18 -13.80
CA GLN A 33 14.04 13.45 -12.44
C GLN A 33 13.07 14.66 -12.42
N GLY A 34 11.95 14.53 -13.11
CA GLY A 34 10.80 15.41 -12.98
C GLY A 34 10.24 15.31 -11.56
N THR A 35 9.70 16.42 -11.03
CA THR A 35 9.09 16.38 -9.70
C THR A 35 7.95 15.37 -9.68
N ILE A 36 8.07 14.36 -8.81
CA ILE A 36 7.05 13.32 -8.62
C ILE A 36 6.18 13.73 -7.44
N PHE A 37 4.89 13.83 -7.67
CA PHE A 37 3.89 14.10 -6.65
C PHE A 37 3.00 12.87 -6.46
N LEU A 38 2.60 12.64 -5.22
CA LEU A 38 1.52 11.76 -4.84
C LEU A 38 0.40 12.62 -4.26
N SER A 39 -0.68 12.76 -5.03
CA SER A 39 -1.90 13.39 -4.58
C SER A 39 -2.79 12.35 -3.92
N ILE A 40 -3.27 12.66 -2.72
CA ILE A 40 -4.15 11.84 -1.91
C ILE A 40 -5.46 12.59 -1.72
N GLU A 41 -6.50 12.09 -2.38
CA GLU A 41 -7.87 12.56 -2.24
C GLU A 41 -8.58 11.76 -1.15
N ARG A 42 -9.21 12.46 -0.22
CA ARG A 42 -10.01 11.86 0.87
C ARG A 42 -11.49 12.09 0.66
N TYR A 43 -12.32 11.25 1.28
CA TYR A 43 -13.76 11.47 1.30
C TYR A 43 -14.09 12.77 2.06
N LYS A 44 -15.02 13.57 1.52
CA LYS A 44 -15.37 14.88 2.07
C LYS A 44 -15.98 14.80 3.47
N ASP A 45 -16.76 13.75 3.71
CA ASP A 45 -17.45 13.44 4.98
C ASP A 45 -16.49 12.97 6.10
N SER A 46 -15.27 12.56 5.77
CA SER A 46 -14.28 12.14 6.78
C SER A 46 -13.76 13.27 7.68
N GLY A 47 -14.03 14.53 7.36
CA GLY A 47 -13.47 15.69 8.06
C GLY A 47 -11.96 15.89 7.86
N LEU A 48 -11.29 15.02 7.09
CA LEU A 48 -9.87 15.06 6.82
C LEU A 48 -9.56 15.75 5.49
N LYS A 49 -8.57 16.65 5.50
CA LYS A 49 -8.11 17.32 4.27
C LYS A 49 -7.39 16.34 3.34
N SER A 50 -7.71 16.42 2.05
CA SER A 50 -6.87 15.90 0.96
C SER A 50 -5.50 16.59 0.98
N PHE A 51 -4.46 15.91 0.52
CA PHE A 51 -3.09 16.43 0.58
C PHE A 51 -2.23 15.91 -0.56
N VAL A 52 -1.14 16.63 -0.84
CA VAL A 52 -0.13 16.25 -1.83
C VAL A 52 1.20 16.07 -1.11
N THR A 53 1.94 15.02 -1.46
CA THR A 53 3.32 14.80 -0.99
C THR A 53 4.25 14.57 -2.17
N THR A 54 5.50 14.97 -2.05
CA THR A 54 6.51 14.73 -3.08
C THR A 54 7.21 13.38 -2.86
N CYS A 55 7.75 12.81 -3.93
CA CYS A 55 8.59 11.62 -3.89
C CYS A 55 9.87 11.87 -4.70
N LYS A 56 11.00 11.33 -4.25
CA LYS A 56 12.26 11.37 -5.02
C LYS A 56 12.24 10.37 -6.17
N THR A 57 11.54 9.24 -5.98
CA THR A 57 11.42 8.16 -6.97
C THR A 57 10.00 7.62 -7.01
N ARG A 58 9.64 6.93 -8.10
CA ARG A 58 8.38 6.19 -8.21
C ARG A 58 8.26 5.13 -7.10
N LEU A 59 9.35 4.43 -6.81
CA LEU A 59 9.43 3.44 -5.74
C LEU A 59 9.11 4.04 -4.36
N GLU A 60 9.62 5.25 -4.07
CA GLU A 60 9.28 5.92 -2.82
C GLU A 60 7.78 6.22 -2.71
N CYS A 61 7.15 6.70 -3.79
CA CYS A 61 5.70 6.89 -3.84
C CYS A 61 4.94 5.59 -3.58
N TYR A 62 5.34 4.49 -4.21
CA TYR A 62 4.72 3.18 -3.96
C TYR A 62 4.85 2.74 -2.51
N LYS A 63 6.04 2.91 -1.90
CA LYS A 63 6.26 2.59 -0.48
C LYS A 63 5.38 3.43 0.45
N LYS A 64 5.19 4.72 0.16
CA LYS A 64 4.28 5.60 0.93
C LYS A 64 2.83 5.10 0.87
N ILE A 65 2.37 4.67 -0.29
CA ILE A 65 1.02 4.12 -0.47
C ILE A 65 0.88 2.81 0.30
N GLN A 66 1.81 1.87 0.13
CA GLN A 66 1.81 0.60 0.83
C GLN A 66 1.80 0.80 2.35
N TRP A 67 2.61 1.73 2.86
CA TRP A 67 2.64 2.08 4.27
C TRP A 67 1.32 2.70 4.74
N GLY A 68 0.74 3.63 3.97
CA GLY A 68 -0.56 4.24 4.27
C GLY A 68 -1.71 3.23 4.32
N ILE A 69 -1.67 2.23 3.43
CA ILE A 69 -2.60 1.10 3.42
C ILE A 69 -2.41 0.21 4.66
N LYS A 70 -1.16 -0.20 4.93
CA LYS A 70 -0.81 -1.10 6.03
C LYS A 70 -1.23 -0.50 7.37
N THR A 71 -0.85 0.75 7.62
CA THR A 71 -1.14 1.47 8.87
C THR A 71 -2.57 1.95 9.01
N GLY A 72 -3.41 1.84 7.97
CA GLY A 72 -4.77 2.37 8.01
C GLY A 72 -4.87 3.88 7.85
N LYS A 73 -3.77 4.62 7.62
CA LYS A 73 -3.83 6.07 7.34
C LYS A 73 -4.59 6.41 6.05
N PHE A 74 -4.79 5.44 5.18
CA PHE A 74 -5.55 5.58 3.94
C PHE A 74 -7.01 5.13 4.11
N ILE A 75 -7.50 4.98 5.34
CA ILE A 75 -8.87 4.52 5.58
C ILE A 75 -9.91 5.40 4.88
N TYR A 76 -9.76 6.70 5.05
CA TYR A 76 -10.63 7.70 4.42
C TYR A 76 -10.11 8.18 3.05
N CYS A 77 -9.25 7.39 2.40
CA CYS A 77 -8.73 7.73 1.08
C CYS A 77 -9.72 7.30 0.00
N LYS A 78 -10.13 8.26 -0.84
CA LYS A 78 -10.95 8.04 -2.03
C LYS A 78 -10.07 7.70 -3.24
N LYS A 79 -8.94 8.39 -3.40
CA LYS A 79 -8.06 8.20 -4.55
C LYS A 79 -6.62 8.56 -4.21
N ALA A 80 -5.67 7.81 -4.75
CA ALA A 80 -4.26 8.17 -4.75
C ALA A 80 -3.75 8.23 -6.18
N THR A 81 -3.18 9.36 -6.60
CA THR A 81 -2.65 9.55 -7.97
C THR A 81 -1.20 9.99 -7.93
N MET A 82 -0.36 9.28 -8.67
CA MET A 82 1.02 9.68 -8.93
C MET A 82 1.07 10.57 -10.16
N ILE A 83 1.69 11.74 -10.00
CA ILE A 83 1.82 12.77 -11.02
C ILE A 83 3.32 13.00 -11.27
N ILE A 84 3.74 12.98 -12.52
CA ILE A 84 5.12 13.28 -12.94
C ILE A 84 5.03 14.32 -14.05
N ASN A 85 5.74 15.44 -13.91
CA ASN A 85 5.72 16.53 -14.89
C ASN A 85 4.29 16.94 -15.28
N ASN A 86 3.44 17.15 -14.27
CA ASN A 86 2.03 17.52 -14.40
C ASN A 86 1.13 16.51 -15.15
N ARG A 87 1.59 15.27 -15.35
CA ARG A 87 0.80 14.19 -15.95
C ARG A 87 0.53 13.09 -14.94
N ILE A 88 -0.72 12.63 -14.87
CA ILE A 88 -1.07 11.45 -14.08
C ILE A 88 -0.46 10.23 -14.78
N VAL A 89 0.43 9.53 -14.09
CA VAL A 89 1.14 8.35 -14.62
C VAL A 89 0.62 7.06 -14.02
N TRP A 90 -0.03 7.13 -12.86
CA TRP A 90 -0.58 5.99 -12.15
C TRP A 90 -1.60 6.47 -11.12
N GLY A 91 -2.58 5.63 -10.80
CA GLY A 91 -3.48 5.90 -9.68
C GLY A 91 -4.16 4.64 -9.17
N ILE A 92 -4.58 4.69 -7.91
CA ILE A 92 -5.56 3.76 -7.34
C ILE A 92 -6.81 4.56 -7.01
N ASP A 93 -7.93 4.10 -7.53
CA ASP A 93 -9.25 4.49 -7.09
C ASP A 93 -9.68 3.54 -5.97
N PHE A 94 -9.78 4.07 -4.76
CA PHE A 94 -10.15 3.31 -3.57
C PHE A 94 -11.67 3.25 -3.38
N GLU A 95 -12.41 4.22 -3.92
CA GLU A 95 -13.87 4.31 -3.84
C GLU A 95 -14.55 3.20 -4.67
N HIS A 96 -14.02 2.94 -5.86
CA HIS A 96 -14.55 1.93 -6.78
C HIS A 96 -13.87 0.56 -6.66
N ASN A 97 -12.88 0.41 -5.77
CA ASN A 97 -12.23 -0.88 -5.54
C ASN A 97 -12.99 -1.68 -4.46
N ALA A 98 -13.73 -2.71 -4.88
CA ALA A 98 -14.57 -3.52 -3.99
C ALA A 98 -13.79 -4.18 -2.85
N VAL A 99 -12.58 -4.70 -3.13
CA VAL A 99 -11.71 -5.33 -2.12
C VAL A 99 -11.24 -4.31 -1.08
N TRP A 100 -10.88 -3.12 -1.55
CA TRP A 100 -10.49 -2.03 -0.66
C TRP A 100 -11.67 -1.56 0.18
N LYS A 101 -12.83 -1.33 -0.42
CA LYS A 101 -14.05 -0.91 0.26
C LYS A 101 -14.44 -1.89 1.37
N ALA A 102 -14.40 -3.19 1.11
CA ALA A 102 -14.63 -4.20 2.15
C ALA A 102 -13.59 -4.13 3.27
N ARG A 103 -12.30 -3.97 2.93
CA ARG A 103 -11.22 -3.80 3.92
C ARG A 103 -11.36 -2.52 4.74
N GLN A 104 -11.91 -1.45 4.14
CA GLN A 104 -12.22 -0.20 4.80
C GLN A 104 -13.34 -0.37 5.81
N GLN A 105 -14.44 -0.98 5.39
CA GLN A 105 -15.59 -1.20 6.25
C GLN A 105 -15.20 -1.98 7.50
N ARG A 106 -14.43 -3.07 7.38
CA ARG A 106 -13.90 -3.81 8.55
C ARG A 106 -13.01 -2.98 9.48
N LYS A 107 -12.20 -2.06 8.92
CA LYS A 107 -11.33 -1.19 9.73
C LYS A 107 -12.07 -0.04 10.40
N ILE A 108 -13.15 0.47 9.80
CA ILE A 108 -13.94 1.60 10.32
C ILE A 108 -14.96 1.13 11.35
N TRP A 109 -15.70 0.07 11.01
CA TRP A 109 -16.84 -0.39 11.78
C TRP A 109 -16.48 -1.55 12.74
N GLY A 110 -15.24 -2.04 12.69
CA GLY A 110 -14.88 -3.32 13.29
C GLY A 110 -15.39 -4.47 12.45
N ASP A 111 -14.86 -5.68 12.66
CA ASP A 111 -15.57 -6.88 12.21
C ASP A 111 -16.86 -6.96 13.05
N GLU A 112 -17.92 -6.29 12.62
CA GLU A 112 -19.26 -6.70 13.03
C GLU A 112 -19.45 -8.09 12.39
N ASP A 113 -19.38 -9.10 13.26
CA ASP A 113 -19.46 -10.52 12.98
C ASP A 113 -20.44 -10.81 11.82
N PHE A 114 -19.89 -11.31 10.70
CA PHE A 114 -20.66 -12.00 9.65
C PHE A 114 -20.76 -13.48 10.00
#